data_AF-A0A853KA99-F1
#
_entry.id   AF-A0A853KA99-F1
#
_cell.length_a   1.000
_cell.length_b   1.000
_cell.length_c   1.000
_cell.angle_alpha   90.00
_cell.angle_beta   90.00
_cell.angle_gamma   90.00
#
_symmetry.space_group_name_H-M   'P 1'
#
loop_
_entity.id
_entity.type
_entity.pdbx_description
1 polymer ?
#
loop_
_entity_poly.entity_id
_entity_poly.type
_entity_poly.pdbx_seq_one_letter_code
_entity_poly.pdbx_strand_id
1 'polypeptide(L)'
;MKRIDKGNLFDALKRVKDMKPEAWRDPTTVRDLTQNIAQDIGIKVDPKRMNAFLNAFTDATKNADDKGPKVSVEEIAKKYGGDAVDDKTIKEIKKFVK
;
A
#
# COMPACT_ATOMS: atom_id res chain seq x y z
N MET A 1 22.22 0.25 9.81
CA MET A 1 20.77 -0.07 9.67
C MET A 1 20.08 0.25 10.99
N LYS A 2 19.06 1.10 11.00
CA LYS A 2 18.21 1.27 12.20
C LYS A 2 17.49 -0.05 12.45
N ARG A 3 17.61 -0.60 13.66
CA ARG A 3 16.81 -1.77 14.07
C ARG A 3 15.35 -1.32 14.12
N ILE A 4 14.51 -1.88 13.26
CA ILE A 4 13.06 -1.74 13.37
C ILE A 4 12.67 -2.43 14.67
N ASP A 5 12.05 -1.71 15.58
CA ASP A 5 11.50 -2.32 16.79
C ASP A 5 10.35 -3.24 16.37
N LYS A 6 10.47 -4.52 16.72
CA LYS A 6 9.47 -5.53 16.38
C LYS A 6 8.11 -5.18 17.01
N GLY A 7 8.10 -4.53 18.19
CA GLY A 7 6.86 -4.06 18.83
C GLY A 7 6.10 -3.07 17.96
N ASN A 8 6.81 -2.04 17.48
CA ASN A 8 6.21 -0.99 16.63
C ASN A 8 5.68 -1.53 15.30
N LEU A 9 6.31 -2.57 14.75
CA LEU A 9 5.83 -3.23 13.54
C LEU A 9 4.52 -4.01 13.81
N PHE A 10 4.43 -4.75 14.91
CA PHE A 10 3.19 -5.48 15.25
C PHE A 10 2.03 -4.52 15.56
N ASP A 11 2.29 -3.40 16.23
CA ASP A 11 1.28 -2.38 16.49
C ASP A 11 0.84 -1.65 15.21
N ALA A 12 1.75 -1.43 14.26
CA ALA A 12 1.41 -0.94 12.94
C ALA A 12 0.49 -1.93 12.18
N LEU A 13 0.84 -3.22 12.17
CA LEU A 13 0.03 -4.26 11.54
C LEU A 13 -1.36 -4.39 12.20
N LYS A 14 -1.43 -4.27 13.52
CA LYS A 14 -2.70 -4.27 14.26
C LYS A 14 -3.59 -3.09 13.86
N ARG A 15 -3.04 -1.88 13.75
CA ARG A 15 -3.80 -0.70 13.29
C ARG A 15 -4.36 -0.85 11.87
N VAL A 16 -3.60 -1.45 10.97
CA VAL A 16 -4.06 -1.78 9.62
C VAL A 16 -5.22 -2.78 9.67
N LYS A 17 -5.10 -3.83 10.50
CA LYS A 17 -6.13 -4.86 10.67
C LYS A 17 -7.42 -4.30 11.30
N ASP A 18 -7.30 -3.43 12.28
CA ASP A 18 -8.43 -2.90 13.06
C ASP A 18 -9.11 -1.70 12.33
N MET A 19 -8.57 -1.26 11.19
CA MET A 19 -9.15 -0.19 10.39
C MET A 19 -10.46 -0.65 9.73
N LYS A 20 -11.51 0.14 9.93
CA LYS A 20 -12.83 -0.12 9.34
C LYS A 20 -12.78 -0.07 7.80
N PRO A 21 -13.55 -0.92 7.09
CA PRO A 21 -13.58 -0.92 5.63
C PRO A 21 -13.88 0.44 4.99
N GLU A 22 -14.70 1.27 5.63
CA GLU A 22 -15.06 2.60 5.12
C GLU A 22 -13.87 3.56 5.14
N ALA A 23 -12.97 3.43 6.12
CA ALA A 23 -11.76 4.25 6.23
C ALA A 23 -10.78 3.96 5.08
N TRP A 24 -10.80 2.75 4.53
CA TRP A 24 -10.05 2.42 3.32
C TRP A 24 -10.61 3.13 2.07
N ARG A 25 -11.82 3.69 2.09
CA ARG A 25 -12.35 4.41 0.93
C ARG A 25 -11.85 5.85 0.84
N ASP A 26 -11.30 6.41 1.92
CA ASP A 26 -10.77 7.77 1.94
C ASP A 26 -9.24 7.78 1.74
N PRO A 27 -8.75 8.30 0.59
CA PRO A 27 -7.32 8.40 0.33
C PRO A 27 -6.55 9.25 1.36
N THR A 28 -7.21 10.21 2.01
CA THR A 28 -6.60 11.05 3.05
C THR A 28 -6.31 10.23 4.30
N THR A 29 -7.31 9.48 4.78
CA THR A 29 -7.15 8.55 5.91
C THR A 29 -6.04 7.52 5.65
N VAL A 30 -5.96 6.99 4.42
CA VAL A 30 -4.92 6.01 4.04
C VAL A 30 -3.53 6.65 3.97
N ARG A 31 -3.42 7.90 3.51
CA ARG A 31 -2.17 8.68 3.54
C ARG A 31 -1.66 8.83 4.97
N ASP A 32 -2.52 9.29 5.86
CA ASP A 32 -2.15 9.58 7.24
C ASP A 32 -1.75 8.30 7.98
N LEU A 33 -2.49 7.20 7.78
CA LEU A 33 -2.12 5.89 8.31
C LEU A 33 -0.72 5.45 7.84
N THR A 34 -0.46 5.58 6.54
CA THR A 34 0.81 5.13 5.95
C THR A 34 1.98 5.97 6.46
N GLN A 35 1.79 7.29 6.60
CA GLN A 35 2.79 8.18 7.19
C GLN A 35 3.07 7.85 8.65
N ASN A 36 2.03 7.63 9.46
CA ASN A 36 2.17 7.27 10.87
C ASN A 36 2.89 5.93 11.04
N ILE A 37 2.50 4.90 10.28
CA ILE A 37 3.17 3.60 10.31
C ILE A 37 4.65 3.75 9.96
N ALA A 38 4.98 4.50 8.92
CA ALA A 38 6.36 4.72 8.51
C ALA A 38 7.20 5.41 9.60
N GLN A 39 6.61 6.40 10.28
CA GLN A 39 7.25 7.07 11.42
C GLN A 39 7.50 6.09 12.58
N ASP A 40 6.51 5.29 12.93
CA ASP A 40 6.60 4.35 14.06
C ASP A 40 7.65 3.26 13.85
N ILE A 41 7.81 2.78 12.61
CA ILE A 41 8.86 1.81 12.26
C ILE A 41 10.19 2.49 11.91
N GLY A 42 10.27 3.81 12.04
CA GLY A 42 11.51 4.60 11.87
C GLY A 42 11.99 4.70 10.42
N ILE A 43 11.10 4.50 9.44
CA ILE A 43 11.41 4.60 8.00
C ILE A 43 11.07 6.01 7.52
N LYS A 44 12.07 6.70 6.96
CA LYS A 44 11.83 7.93 6.20
C LYS A 44 11.22 7.56 4.85
N VAL A 45 9.97 7.93 4.63
CA VAL A 45 9.31 7.76 3.33
C VAL A 45 9.55 9.00 2.47
N ASP A 46 10.08 8.78 1.27
CA ASP A 46 10.17 9.81 0.25
C ASP A 46 8.75 10.26 -0.15
N PRO A 47 8.43 11.56 -0.11
CA PRO A 47 7.13 12.09 -0.53
C PRO A 47 6.69 11.61 -1.93
N LYS A 48 7.62 11.42 -2.87
CA LYS A 48 7.33 10.89 -4.20
C LYS A 48 6.83 9.45 -4.14
N ARG A 49 7.43 8.61 -3.27
CA ARG A 49 6.99 7.22 -3.06
C ARG A 49 5.64 7.16 -2.37
N MET A 50 5.40 8.05 -1.40
CA MET A 50 4.08 8.16 -0.75
C MET A 50 2.99 8.53 -1.76
N ASN A 51 3.27 9.50 -2.63
CA ASN A 51 2.32 9.91 -3.67
C ASN A 51 2.08 8.80 -4.70
N ALA A 52 3.13 8.08 -5.13
CA ALA A 52 2.99 6.94 -6.03
C ALA A 52 2.12 5.83 -5.42
N PHE A 53 2.34 5.51 -4.14
CA PHE A 53 1.50 4.56 -3.40
C PHE A 53 0.03 5.00 -3.35
N LEU A 54 -0.25 6.25 -3.00
CA LEU A 54 -1.63 6.75 -2.89
C LEU A 54 -2.36 6.81 -4.23
N ASN A 55 -1.63 7.13 -5.30
CA ASN A 55 -2.20 7.11 -6.64
C ASN A 55 -2.51 5.67 -7.07
N ALA A 56 -1.61 4.71 -6.80
CA ALA A 56 -1.86 3.29 -7.04
C ALA A 56 -3.06 2.78 -6.23
N PHE A 57 -3.15 3.17 -4.96
CA PHE A 57 -4.26 2.85 -4.08
C PHE A 57 -5.58 3.41 -4.60
N THR A 58 -5.59 4.68 -5.00
CA THR A 58 -6.77 5.34 -5.55
C THR A 58 -7.19 4.68 -6.85
N ASP A 59 -6.28 4.39 -7.76
CA ASP A 59 -6.61 3.72 -9.02
C ASP A 59 -7.18 2.30 -8.79
N ALA A 60 -6.64 1.57 -7.81
CA ALA A 60 -7.15 0.26 -7.41
C ALA A 60 -8.56 0.32 -6.81
N THR A 61 -8.87 1.38 -6.06
CA THR A 61 -10.12 1.48 -5.28
C THR A 61 -11.22 2.32 -5.95
N LYS A 62 -10.88 3.28 -6.82
CA LYS A 62 -11.80 4.25 -7.44
C LYS A 62 -12.86 3.59 -8.33
N ASN A 63 -12.54 2.44 -8.92
CA ASN A 63 -13.46 1.66 -9.74
C ASN A 63 -13.84 0.33 -9.08
N ALA A 64 -13.42 0.09 -7.84
CA ALA A 64 -13.76 -1.14 -7.14
C ALA A 64 -15.26 -1.16 -6.84
N ASP A 65 -15.94 -2.23 -7.24
CA ASP A 65 -17.31 -2.51 -6.81
C ASP A 65 -17.30 -3.66 -5.80
N ASP A 66 -18.47 -4.19 -5.45
CA ASP A 66 -18.60 -5.30 -4.48
C ASP A 66 -17.85 -6.58 -4.91
N LYS A 67 -17.33 -6.63 -6.15
CA LYS A 67 -16.51 -7.73 -6.69
C LYS A 67 -15.00 -7.43 -6.68
N GLY A 68 -14.59 -6.28 -6.15
CA GLY A 68 -13.19 -5.91 -5.97
C GLY A 68 -12.64 -4.94 -7.04
N PRO A 69 -11.30 -4.73 -7.06
CA PRO A 69 -10.64 -3.81 -7.99
C PRO A 69 -10.88 -4.21 -9.45
N LYS A 70 -11.25 -3.24 -10.29
CA LYS A 70 -11.40 -3.47 -11.75
C LYS A 70 -10.08 -3.42 -12.53
N VAL A 71 -9.05 -2.89 -11.90
CA VAL A 71 -7.69 -2.81 -12.46
C VAL A 71 -6.86 -3.97 -11.96
N SER A 72 -6.10 -4.59 -12.84
CA SER A 72 -5.27 -5.74 -12.48
C SER A 72 -4.02 -5.30 -11.70
N VAL A 73 -3.50 -6.22 -10.89
CA VAL A 73 -2.21 -6.08 -10.20
C VAL A 73 -1.09 -5.69 -11.17
N GLU A 74 -1.11 -6.27 -12.38
CA GLU A 74 -0.10 -6.02 -13.40
C GLU A 74 -0.15 -4.59 -13.93
N GLU A 75 -1.35 -4.06 -14.21
CA GLU A 75 -1.53 -2.68 -14.65
C GLU A 75 -1.05 -1.67 -13.59
N ILE A 76 -1.41 -1.89 -12.33
CA ILE A 76 -0.97 -1.05 -11.21
C ILE A 76 0.55 -1.13 -11.04
N ALA A 77 1.10 -2.34 -11.04
CA ALA A 77 2.53 -2.58 -10.85
C ALA A 77 3.38 -1.94 -11.96
N LYS A 78 2.98 -2.08 -13.23
CA LYS A 78 3.68 -1.45 -14.36
C LYS A 78 3.56 0.07 -14.32
N LYS A 79 2.38 0.60 -14.00
CA LYS A 79 2.12 2.06 -13.98
C LYS A 79 2.89 2.80 -12.89
N TYR A 80 2.98 2.23 -11.68
CA TYR A 80 3.57 2.91 -10.52
C TYR A 80 4.92 2.35 -10.08
N GLY A 81 5.25 1.13 -10.48
CA GLY A 81 6.55 0.50 -10.21
C GLY A 81 7.65 0.90 -11.19
N GLY A 82 7.27 1.38 -12.39
CA GLY A 82 8.20 1.76 -13.44
C GLY A 82 9.13 0.60 -13.84
N ASP A 83 10.36 0.94 -14.24
CA ASP A 83 11.35 -0.04 -14.72
C ASP A 83 11.88 -0.99 -13.63
N ALA A 84 11.57 -0.72 -12.36
CA ALA A 84 12.00 -1.54 -11.22
C ALA A 84 11.12 -2.78 -11.01
N VAL A 85 10.01 -2.90 -11.73
CA VAL A 85 9.07 -4.01 -11.59
C VAL A 85 9.05 -4.86 -12.85
N ASP A 86 9.80 -5.97 -12.79
CA ASP A 86 9.85 -6.97 -13.85
C ASP A 86 8.68 -7.97 -13.78
N ASP A 87 8.49 -8.74 -14.85
CA ASP A 87 7.43 -9.75 -14.92
C ASP A 87 7.53 -10.81 -13.83
N LYS A 88 8.75 -11.10 -13.35
CA LYS A 88 8.98 -12.03 -12.24
C LYS A 88 8.40 -11.48 -10.93
N THR A 89 8.64 -10.20 -10.66
CA THR A 89 8.10 -9.49 -9.50
C THR A 89 6.58 -9.46 -9.56
N ILE A 90 6.00 -9.16 -10.73
CA ILE A 90 4.55 -9.18 -10.93
C ILE A 90 3.97 -10.57 -10.66
N LYS A 91 4.62 -11.63 -11.13
CA LYS A 91 4.20 -13.03 -10.90
C LYS A 91 4.22 -13.39 -9.41
N GLU A 92 5.21 -12.93 -8.65
CA GLU A 92 5.26 -13.16 -7.20
C GLU A 92 4.16 -12.40 -6.47
N ILE A 93 3.90 -11.13 -6.82
CA ILE A 93 2.83 -10.33 -6.21
C ILE A 93 1.45 -10.99 -6.46
N LYS A 94 1.21 -11.48 -7.68
CA LYS A 94 -0.06 -12.15 -8.04
C LYS A 94 -0.39 -13.36 -7.16
N LYS A 95 0.59 -14.00 -6.49
CA LYS A 95 0.31 -15.12 -5.56
C LYS A 95 -0.43 -14.70 -4.29
N PHE A 96 -0.34 -13.42 -3.93
CA PHE A 96 -0.90 -12.87 -2.69
C PHE A 96 -2.23 -12.15 -2.90
N VAL A 97 -2.60 -11.89 -4.16
CA VAL A 97 -3.86 -11.26 -4.53
C VAL A 97 -4.78 -12.35 -5.07
N LYS A 98 -5.83 -12.70 -4.32
CA LYS A 98 -6.83 -13.71 -4.70
C LYS A 98 -8.01 -13.05 -5.37
#